data_AF-A0A8J4YUM8-F1
#
_entry.id   AF-A0A8J4YUM8-F1
#
_cell.length_a   1.000
_cell.length_b   1.000
_cell.length_c   1.000
_cell.angle_alpha   90.00
_cell.angle_beta   90.00
_cell.angle_gamma   90.00
#
_symmetry.space_group_name_H-M   'P 1'
#
loop_
_entity.id
_entity.type
_entity.pdbx_description
1 polymer ?
#
loop_
_entity_poly.entity_id
_entity_poly.type
_entity_poly.pdbx_seq_one_letter_code
_entity_poly.pdbx_strand_id
1 'polypeptide(L)'
;MDNVQLTTAILGHIQGLAAQGRCVRFNWVPSHIGVRGNEAADEAAREATRHPAVALTVLPSIQGAKVLARRTAVCAAEQQYRQLVQTSRQSAWHKQATNNNEPLRPAQQVSRAEEVVLHRLRLGYVTLE
;
A
#
# COMPACT_ATOMS: atom_id res chain seq x y z
N MET A 1 -12.21 -10.10 17.39
CA MET A 1 -11.92 -9.12 18.45
C MET A 1 -11.61 -7.79 17.78
N ASP A 2 -12.09 -6.66 18.31
CA ASP A 2 -11.70 -5.33 17.80
C ASP A 2 -10.54 -4.72 18.62
N ASN A 3 -10.07 -3.53 18.23
CA ASN A 3 -8.97 -2.86 18.92
C ASN A 3 -9.31 -2.43 20.35
N VAL A 4 -10.58 -2.11 20.63
CA VAL A 4 -11.01 -1.71 21.97
C VAL A 4 -10.94 -2.92 22.91
N GLN A 5 -11.45 -4.06 22.44
CA GLN A 5 -11.37 -5.34 23.14
C GLN A 5 -9.91 -5.78 23.33
N LEU A 6 -9.05 -5.62 22.32
CA LEU A 6 -7.61 -5.92 22.42
C LEU A 6 -6.95 -5.09 23.53
N THR A 7 -7.18 -3.78 23.50
CA THR A 7 -6.56 -2.84 24.45
C THR A 7 -7.06 -3.10 25.87
N THR A 8 -8.35 -3.39 26.02
CA THR A 8 -8.96 -3.75 27.31
C THR A 8 -8.37 -5.05 27.85
N ALA A 9 -8.19 -6.07 27.00
CA ALA A 9 -7.57 -7.34 27.40
C ALA A 9 -6.13 -7.14 27.86
N ILE A 10 -5.33 -6.37 27.11
CA ILE A 10 -3.95 -6.02 27.48
C ILE A 10 -3.92 -5.28 28.83
N LEU A 11 -4.82 -4.30 29.03
CA LEU A 11 -4.93 -3.58 30.29
C LEU A 11 -5.26 -4.51 31.46
N GLY A 12 -6.20 -5.44 31.27
CA GLY A 12 -6.54 -6.45 32.27
C GLY A 12 -5.34 -7.33 32.66
N HIS A 13 -4.53 -7.74 31.68
CA HIS A 13 -3.29 -8.49 31.96
C HIS A 13 -2.28 -7.66 32.76
N ILE A 14 -2.08 -6.39 32.41
CA ILE A 14 -1.18 -5.49 33.15
C ILE A 14 -1.66 -5.29 34.59
N GLN A 15 -2.96 -5.08 34.79
CA GLN A 15 -3.56 -4.96 36.12
C GLN A 15 -3.39 -6.25 36.93
N GLY A 16 -3.54 -7.42 36.30
CA GLY A 16 -3.28 -8.71 36.94
C GLY A 16 -1.82 -8.86 37.39
N LEU A 17 -0.86 -8.41 36.58
CA LEU A 17 0.55 -8.38 36.97
C LEU A 17 0.79 -7.41 38.14
N ALA A 18 0.16 -6.23 38.12
CA ALA A 18 0.26 -5.26 39.20
C ALA A 18 -0.31 -5.81 40.52
N ALA A 19 -1.44 -6.50 40.48
CA ALA A 19 -2.05 -7.16 41.65
C ALA A 19 -1.15 -8.25 42.26
N GLN A 20 -0.25 -8.84 41.46
CA GLN A 20 0.77 -9.78 41.91
C GLN A 20 2.04 -9.08 42.45
N GLY A 21 2.02 -7.76 42.61
CA GLY A 21 3.16 -6.96 43.08
C GLY A 21 4.23 -6.71 42.03
N ARG A 22 3.96 -6.98 40.73
CA ARG A 22 4.93 -6.73 39.65
C ARG A 22 4.77 -5.31 39.12
N CYS A 23 5.88 -4.58 39.02
CA CYS A 23 5.90 -3.25 38.39
C CYS A 23 6.14 -3.38 36.88
N VAL A 24 5.20 -2.89 36.08
CA VAL A 24 5.31 -2.84 34.60
C VAL A 24 5.65 -1.41 34.19
N ARG A 25 6.72 -1.23 33.41
CA ARG A 25 7.12 0.07 32.84
C ARG A 25 7.12 -0.01 31.32
N PHE A 26 6.55 1.00 30.68
CA PHE A 26 6.59 1.16 29.24
C PHE A 26 7.79 2.01 28.86
N ASN A 27 8.67 1.45 28.03
CA ASN A 27 9.79 2.17 27.46
C ASN A 27 9.64 2.16 25.95
N TRP A 28 9.79 3.34 25.33
CA TRP A 28 9.89 3.42 23.88
C TRP A 28 11.31 3.05 23.46
N VAL A 29 11.42 2.09 22.54
CA VAL A 29 12.70 1.66 21.97
C VAL A 29 12.69 2.04 20.49
N PRO A 30 13.69 2.79 19.99
CA PRO A 30 13.79 3.10 18.57
C PRO A 30 14.03 1.83 17.76
N SER A 31 13.48 1.78 16.54
CA SER A 31 13.62 0.61 15.67
C SER A 31 15.05 0.44 15.15
N HIS A 32 15.49 -0.81 15.01
CA HIS A 32 16.71 -1.22 14.30
C HIS A 32 18.02 -0.57 14.78
N ILE A 33 18.14 -0.26 16.08
CA ILE A 33 19.36 0.31 16.66
C ILE A 33 20.31 -0.71 17.33
N GLY A 34 20.15 -2.03 17.09
CA GLY A 34 21.04 -3.02 17.70
C GLY A 34 20.61 -3.52 19.09
N VAL A 35 19.42 -3.12 19.59
CA VAL A 35 18.94 -3.57 20.91
C VAL A 35 18.49 -5.03 20.79
N ARG A 36 19.36 -5.95 21.21
CA ARG A 36 19.16 -7.40 21.12
C ARG A 36 17.77 -7.88 21.55
N GLY A 37 17.22 -7.33 22.63
CA GLY A 37 15.88 -7.69 23.12
C GLY A 37 14.75 -7.26 22.17
N ASN A 38 14.88 -6.09 21.55
CA ASN A 38 13.90 -5.60 20.57
C ASN A 38 14.00 -6.39 19.27
N GLU A 39 15.22 -6.67 18.80
CA GLU A 39 15.46 -7.47 17.60
C GLU A 39 14.93 -8.90 17.74
N ALA A 40 15.12 -9.52 18.91
CA ALA A 40 14.55 -10.83 19.19
C ALA A 40 13.02 -10.82 19.20
N ALA A 41 12.40 -9.74 19.72
CA ALA A 41 10.95 -9.58 19.70
C ALA A 41 10.41 -9.38 18.26
N ASP A 42 11.07 -8.56 17.45
CA ASP A 42 10.73 -8.34 16.04
C ASP A 42 10.84 -9.63 15.22
N GLU A 43 11.91 -10.41 15.43
CA GLU A 43 12.11 -11.70 14.76
C GLU A 43 11.02 -12.71 15.17
N ALA A 44 10.68 -12.80 16.46
CA ALA A 44 9.59 -13.65 16.93
C ALA A 44 8.22 -13.25 16.32
N ALA A 45 7.95 -11.95 16.22
CA ALA A 45 6.73 -11.46 15.57
C ALA A 45 6.71 -11.81 14.08
N ARG A 46 7.85 -11.69 13.39
CA ARG A 46 8.00 -12.08 11.99
C ARG A 46 7.82 -13.57 11.78
N GLU A 47 8.38 -14.41 12.63
CA GLU A 47 8.23 -15.86 12.57
C GLU A 47 6.77 -16.27 12.75
N ALA A 48 6.06 -15.64 13.70
CA ALA A 48 4.64 -15.90 13.92
C ALA A 48 3.77 -15.67 12.67
N THR A 49 4.16 -14.75 11.76
CA THR A 49 3.44 -14.54 10.48
C THR A 49 3.50 -15.74 9.53
N ARG A 50 4.49 -16.64 9.70
CA ARG A 50 4.65 -17.85 8.90
C ARG A 50 3.86 -19.02 9.46
N HIS A 51 3.32 -18.89 10.67
CA HIS A 51 2.57 -19.96 11.31
C HIS A 51 1.22 -20.15 10.59
N PRO A 52 0.83 -21.39 10.24
CA PRO A 52 -0.38 -21.64 9.46
C PRO A 52 -1.67 -21.36 10.24
N ALA A 53 -1.60 -21.46 11.56
CA ALA A 53 -2.72 -21.20 12.45
C ALA A 53 -2.59 -19.83 13.10
N VAL A 54 -3.61 -18.99 12.94
CA VAL A 54 -3.74 -17.70 13.64
C VAL A 54 -4.56 -17.92 14.91
N ALA A 55 -3.94 -17.72 16.07
CA ALA A 55 -4.60 -17.90 17.36
C ALA A 55 -5.73 -16.89 17.61
N LEU A 56 -5.61 -15.67 17.10
CA LEU A 56 -6.56 -14.58 17.34
C LEU A 56 -6.66 -13.67 16.12
N THR A 57 -7.87 -13.52 15.59
CA THR A 57 -8.15 -12.57 14.51
C THR A 57 -8.64 -11.25 15.09
N VAL A 58 -7.86 -10.19 14.85
CA VAL A 58 -8.21 -8.81 15.22
C VAL A 58 -8.75 -8.10 13.99
N LEU A 59 -9.95 -7.54 14.11
CA LEU A 59 -10.56 -6.75 13.03
C LEU A 59 -9.75 -5.46 12.83
N PRO A 60 -9.50 -5.06 11.58
CA PRO A 60 -8.78 -3.82 11.31
C PRO A 60 -9.57 -2.62 11.86
N SER A 61 -8.85 -1.59 12.28
CA SER A 61 -9.47 -0.29 12.57
C SER A 61 -10.18 0.25 11.34
N ILE A 62 -11.08 1.23 11.50
CA ILE A 62 -11.70 1.93 10.37
C ILE A 62 -10.63 2.48 9.41
N GLN A 63 -9.52 3.00 9.93
CA GLN A 63 -8.41 3.47 9.11
C GLN A 63 -7.72 2.32 8.37
N GLY A 64 -7.49 1.19 9.04
CA GLY A 64 -6.95 -0.02 8.42
C GLY A 64 -7.87 -0.56 7.31
N ALA A 65 -9.17 -0.60 7.56
CA ALA A 65 -10.18 -1.01 6.58
C ALA A 65 -10.18 -0.09 5.35
N LYS A 66 -10.07 1.24 5.54
CA LYS A 66 -9.94 2.20 4.43
C LYS A 66 -8.68 1.95 3.60
N VAL A 67 -7.54 1.69 4.24
CA VAL A 67 -6.28 1.39 3.54
C VAL A 67 -6.41 0.09 2.74
N LEU A 68 -7.00 -0.95 3.33
CA LEU A 68 -7.25 -2.22 2.64
C LEU A 68 -8.18 -2.02 1.43
N ALA A 69 -9.30 -1.33 1.61
CA ALA A 69 -10.25 -1.04 0.53
C ALA A 69 -9.61 -0.25 -0.62
N ARG A 70 -8.74 0.72 -0.31
CA ARG A 70 -7.98 1.44 -1.34
C ARG A 70 -7.03 0.52 -2.10
N ARG A 71 -6.26 -0.31 -1.38
CA ARG A 71 -5.33 -1.26 -2.00
C ARG A 71 -6.05 -2.26 -2.90
N THR A 72 -7.17 -2.81 -2.44
CA THR A 72 -7.95 -3.77 -3.25
C THR A 72 -8.55 -3.10 -4.49
N ALA A 73 -9.08 -1.88 -4.37
CA ALA A 73 -9.57 -1.11 -5.51
C ALA A 73 -8.47 -0.82 -6.55
N VAL A 74 -7.28 -0.43 -6.11
CA VAL A 74 -6.12 -0.21 -6.99
C VAL A 74 -5.72 -1.51 -7.69
N CYS A 75 -5.55 -2.61 -6.95
CA CYS A 75 -5.21 -3.91 -7.53
C CYS A 75 -6.25 -4.38 -8.55
N ALA A 76 -7.55 -4.22 -8.25
CA ALA A 76 -8.62 -4.59 -9.16
C ALA A 76 -8.61 -3.74 -10.43
N ALA A 77 -8.42 -2.42 -10.31
CA ALA A 77 -8.30 -1.52 -11.45
C ALA A 77 -7.09 -1.87 -12.32
N GLU A 78 -5.95 -2.16 -11.71
CA GLU A 78 -4.75 -2.61 -12.43
C GLU A 78 -4.96 -3.92 -13.17
N GLN A 79 -5.63 -4.90 -12.55
CA GLN A 79 -5.94 -6.19 -13.17
C GLN A 79 -6.89 -6.03 -14.36
N GLN A 80 -7.97 -5.27 -14.19
CA GLN A 80 -8.91 -4.98 -15.26
C GLN A 80 -8.24 -4.25 -16.43
N TYR A 81 -7.37 -3.28 -16.12
CA TYR A 81 -6.58 -2.58 -17.12
C TYR A 81 -5.63 -3.51 -17.88
N ARG A 82 -4.92 -4.41 -17.18
CA ARG A 82 -4.03 -5.40 -17.81
C ARG A 82 -4.80 -6.30 -18.77
N GLN A 83 -5.99 -6.74 -18.41
CA GLN A 83 -6.85 -7.55 -19.27
C GLN A 83 -7.28 -6.80 -20.53
N LEU A 84 -7.75 -5.55 -20.40
CA LEU A 84 -8.16 -4.71 -21.54
C LEU A 84 -7.00 -4.43 -22.52
N VAL A 85 -5.79 -4.27 -22.00
CA VAL A 85 -4.60 -4.00 -22.82
C VAL A 85 -4.15 -5.25 -23.59
N GLN A 86 -4.27 -6.43 -22.99
CA GLN A 86 -3.94 -7.69 -23.65
C GLN A 86 -4.93 -8.02 -24.77
N THR A 87 -6.20 -7.62 -24.65
CA THR A 87 -7.24 -7.91 -25.63
C THR A 87 -7.34 -6.86 -26.75
N SER A 88 -6.76 -5.67 -26.58
CA SER A 88 -6.84 -4.57 -27.55
C SER A 88 -5.54 -4.39 -28.35
N ARG A 89 -5.60 -4.72 -29.64
CA ARG A 89 -4.48 -4.58 -30.61
C ARG A 89 -3.97 -3.14 -30.78
N GLN A 90 -4.83 -2.13 -30.56
CA GLN A 90 -4.49 -0.72 -30.73
C GLN A 90 -3.79 -0.09 -29.49
N SER A 91 -4.04 -0.63 -28.29
CA SER A 91 -3.49 -0.08 -27.05
C SER A 91 -2.08 -0.61 -26.72
N ALA A 92 -1.68 -1.76 -27.29
CA ALA A 92 -0.31 -2.28 -27.20
C ALA A 92 0.71 -1.36 -27.92
N TRP A 93 0.40 -0.92 -29.14
CA TRP A 93 1.27 -0.03 -29.91
C TRP A 93 1.41 1.35 -29.26
N HIS A 94 0.30 1.96 -28.84
CA HIS A 94 0.31 3.30 -28.21
C HIS A 94 1.16 3.31 -26.93
N LYS A 95 1.18 2.20 -26.17
CA LYS A 95 2.02 2.05 -24.97
C LYS A 95 3.50 1.88 -25.28
N GLN A 96 3.82 1.08 -26.30
CA GLN A 96 5.20 0.93 -26.75
C GLN A 96 5.76 2.28 -27.22
N ALA A 97 4.95 3.08 -27.91
CA ALA A 97 5.34 4.40 -28.38
C ALA A 97 5.43 5.46 -27.26
N THR A 98 4.63 5.34 -26.18
CA THR A 98 4.60 6.31 -25.06
C THR A 98 5.42 5.92 -23.84
N ASN A 99 6.05 4.73 -23.83
CA ASN A 99 6.80 4.15 -22.72
C ASN A 99 6.04 4.18 -21.38
N ASN A 100 4.72 3.96 -21.40
CA ASN A 100 3.81 4.03 -20.25
C ASN A 100 3.76 5.38 -19.51
N ASN A 101 4.34 6.46 -20.02
CA ASN A 101 4.20 7.78 -19.41
C ASN A 101 2.75 8.29 -19.60
N GLU A 102 2.14 8.85 -18.56
CA GLU A 102 0.82 9.47 -18.68
C GLU A 102 0.82 10.54 -19.79
N PRO A 103 -0.30 10.71 -20.53
CA PRO A 103 -0.43 11.81 -21.47
C PRO A 103 -0.22 13.13 -20.71
N LEU A 104 0.58 14.03 -21.29
CA LEU A 104 0.68 15.39 -20.78
C LEU A 104 -0.73 15.94 -20.77
N ARG A 105 -1.25 16.30 -19.59
CA ARG A 105 -2.49 17.08 -19.51
C ARG A 105 -2.10 18.48 -19.96
N PRO A 106 -2.50 18.92 -21.16
CA PRO A 106 -2.22 20.27 -21.59
C PRO A 106 -2.86 21.21 -20.57
N ALA A 107 -2.22 22.34 -20.29
CA ALA A 107 -2.90 23.40 -19.54
C ALA A 107 -4.24 23.70 -20.25
N GLN A 108 -5.26 24.12 -19.51
CA GLN A 108 -6.65 24.32 -19.96
C GLN A 108 -6.85 25.24 -21.19
N GLN A 109 -5.78 25.75 -21.79
CA GLN A 109 -5.74 26.75 -22.85
C GLN A 109 -5.11 26.27 -24.17
N VAL A 110 -4.83 24.97 -24.32
CA VAL A 110 -4.27 24.45 -25.58
C VAL A 110 -5.39 24.02 -26.51
N SER A 111 -5.37 24.47 -27.77
CA SER A 111 -6.32 24.05 -28.78
C SER A 111 -6.10 22.58 -29.15
N ARG A 112 -7.16 21.90 -29.61
CA ARG A 112 -7.05 20.49 -30.06
C ARG A 112 -5.97 20.27 -31.13
N ALA A 113 -5.74 21.26 -31.98
CA ALA A 113 -4.70 21.19 -33.01
C ALA A 113 -3.28 21.17 -32.40
N GLU A 114 -3.02 22.03 -31.41
CA GLU A 114 -1.75 22.10 -30.70
C GLU A 114 -1.51 20.85 -29.84
N GLU A 115 -2.57 20.31 -29.21
CA GLU A 115 -2.48 19.03 -28.47
C GLU A 115 -2.01 17.90 -29.38
N VAL A 116 -2.54 17.82 -30.61
CA VAL A 116 -2.16 16.81 -31.60
C VAL A 116 -0.69 16.96 -32.02
N VAL A 117 -0.24 18.21 -32.25
CA VAL A 117 1.16 18.49 -32.61
C VAL A 117 2.11 18.10 -31.47
N LEU A 118 1.82 18.52 -30.24
CA LEU A 118 2.62 18.18 -29.05
C LEU A 118 2.67 16.66 -28.82
N HIS A 119 1.55 15.97 -29.01
CA HIS A 119 1.49 14.52 -28.87
C HIS A 119 2.33 13.80 -29.95
N ARG A 120 2.29 14.25 -31.21
CA ARG A 120 3.12 13.70 -32.30
C ARG A 120 4.61 13.93 -32.06
N LEU A 121 4.99 15.14 -31.64
CA LEU A 121 6.38 15.47 -31.28
C LEU A 121 6.90 14.58 -30.16
N ARG A 122 6.08 14.36 -29.11
CA ARG A 122 6.44 13.46 -27.99
C ARG A 122 6.68 12.02 -28.43
N LEU A 123 5.92 11.56 -29.43
CA LEU A 123 6.06 10.21 -29.99
C LEU A 123 7.19 10.11 -31.02
N GLY A 124 7.94 11.20 -31.27
CA GLY A 124 9.02 11.23 -32.25
C GLY A 124 8.55 11.34 -33.71
N TYR A 125 7.28 11.64 -33.94
CA TYR A 125 6.76 11.92 -35.29
C TYR A 125 7.05 13.39 -35.64
N VAL A 126 8.03 13.60 -36.51
CA VAL A 126 8.27 14.89 -37.17
C VAL A 126 7.77 14.78 -38.60
N THR A 127 6.59 15.29 -38.90
CA THR A 127 6.22 15.61 -40.28
C THR A 127 6.58 17.07 -40.51
N LEU A 128 7.76 17.29 -41.09
CA LEU A 128 8.06 18.51 -41.84
C LEU A 128 7.46 18.30 -43.23
N GLU A 129 6.25 18.78 -43.44
CA GLU A 129 5.74 19.13 -44.77
C GLU A 129 5.56 20.65 -44.82
#